data_AF-A0A5C5Q1U9-F1
#
_entry.id   AF-A0A5C5Q1U9-F1
#
_cell.length_a   1.000
_cell.length_b   1.000
_cell.length_c   1.000
_cell.angle_alpha   90.00
_cell.angle_beta   90.00
_cell.angle_gamma   90.00
#
_symmetry.space_group_name_H-M   'P 1'
#
loop_
_entity.id
_entity.type
_entity.pdbx_description
1 polymer ?
#
loop_
_entity_poly.entity_id
_entity_poly.type
_entity_poly.pdbx_seq_one_letter_code
_entity_poly.pdbx_strand_id
1 'polypeptide(L)'
;MQGVFLEAYEIVFWVSLCNLGACLAAWLKAHSLYTEVIPTRFNRQRREVCFMPQGAQAPLFVPWESLCAWVVQAQGGSQYGVTRQYGMGMGFYHEGELVRVEFMCAGMPLAIAHWEAVRAYMEYEVHDLKSIQDPMDLQGPNDPPHEGMHTFRNARARLHRRIREKEVGWVYGFFWYLYHVMTFWTLPNRLVEWEVKRIAKVGRKKLPEAMQAWSESIPEEQWAKPSEELIRLGQRVKALKQRRPRRAITDIFAEVYRSEH
;
A
#
# COMPACT_ATOMS: atom_id res chain seq x y z
N MET A 1 11.17 -18.81 52.43
CA MET A 1 11.48 -18.42 51.04
C MET A 1 10.30 -18.54 50.06
N GLN A 2 9.26 -19.36 50.33
CA GLN A 2 8.08 -19.47 49.44
C GLN A 2 7.15 -18.24 49.46
N GLY A 3 6.99 -17.54 50.60
CA GLY A 3 6.10 -16.37 50.71
C GLY A 3 6.54 -15.16 49.88
N VAL A 4 7.84 -14.84 49.89
CA VAL A 4 8.42 -13.73 49.11
C VAL A 4 8.31 -13.97 47.60
N PHE A 5 8.39 -15.24 47.16
CA PHE A 5 8.25 -15.61 45.75
C PHE A 5 6.80 -15.47 45.25
N LEU A 6 5.81 -15.76 46.09
CA LEU A 6 4.39 -15.62 45.76
C LEU A 6 3.94 -14.14 45.71
N GLU A 7 4.36 -13.32 46.67
CA GLU A 7 4.07 -11.87 46.65
C GLU A 7 4.74 -11.17 45.47
N ALA A 8 5.98 -11.54 45.13
CA ALA A 8 6.65 -11.04 43.94
C ALA A 8 5.94 -11.46 42.65
N TYR A 9 5.39 -12.68 42.59
CA TYR A 9 4.62 -13.16 41.45
C TYR A 9 3.31 -12.39 41.27
N GLU A 10 2.59 -12.10 42.35
CA GLU A 10 1.38 -11.27 42.30
C GLU A 10 1.67 -9.85 41.80
N ILE A 11 2.74 -9.22 42.30
CA ILE A 11 3.15 -7.89 41.85
C ILE A 11 3.51 -7.91 40.36
N VAL A 12 4.30 -8.88 39.92
CA VAL A 12 4.67 -9.03 38.49
C VAL A 12 3.44 -9.28 37.62
N PHE A 13 2.49 -10.09 38.09
CA PHE A 13 1.24 -10.36 37.37
C PHE A 13 0.42 -9.08 37.19
N TRP A 14 0.19 -8.32 38.25
CA TRP A 14 -0.57 -7.07 38.20
C TRP A 14 0.14 -6.00 37.36
N VAL A 15 1.45 -5.84 37.51
CA VAL A 15 2.24 -4.91 36.68
C VAL A 15 2.20 -5.31 35.21
N SER A 16 2.26 -6.60 34.91
CA SER A 16 2.16 -7.11 33.53
C SER A 16 0.77 -6.86 32.93
N LEU A 17 -0.29 -7.08 33.71
CA LEU A 17 -1.67 -6.80 33.29
C LEU A 17 -1.90 -5.29 33.05
N CYS A 18 -1.39 -4.43 33.93
CA CYS A 18 -1.45 -2.98 33.76
C CYS A 18 -0.69 -2.52 32.51
N ASN A 19 0.51 -3.07 32.27
CA ASN A 19 1.29 -2.76 31.06
C ASN A 19 0.55 -3.22 29.79
N LEU A 20 -0.02 -4.43 29.78
CA LEU A 20 -0.83 -4.91 28.66
C LEU A 20 -2.05 -4.02 28.41
N GLY A 21 -2.73 -3.57 29.48
CA GLY A 21 -3.83 -2.63 29.40
C GLY A 21 -3.42 -1.28 28.81
N ALA A 22 -2.28 -0.73 29.24
CA ALA A 22 -1.74 0.52 28.72
C ALA A 22 -1.35 0.40 27.24
N CYS A 23 -0.67 -0.69 26.85
CA CYS A 23 -0.34 -0.98 25.46
C CYS A 23 -1.59 -1.14 24.59
N LEU A 24 -2.61 -1.85 25.09
CA LEU A 24 -3.88 -2.01 24.39
C LEU A 24 -4.60 -0.68 24.21
N ALA A 25 -4.63 0.18 25.24
CA ALA A 25 -5.23 1.51 25.15
C ALA A 25 -4.48 2.43 24.16
N ALA A 26 -3.14 2.42 24.20
CA ALA A 26 -2.31 3.17 23.25
C ALA A 26 -2.54 2.68 21.82
N TRP A 27 -2.59 1.36 21.62
CA TRP A 27 -2.91 0.75 20.34
C TRP A 27 -4.31 1.15 19.88
N LEU A 28 -5.35 1.03 20.71
CA LEU A 28 -6.72 1.42 20.37
C LEU A 28 -6.83 2.90 19.99
N LYS A 29 -6.11 3.79 20.69
CA LYS A 29 -6.07 5.22 20.36
C LYS A 29 -5.41 5.45 19.00
N ALA A 30 -4.21 4.91 18.78
CA ALA A 30 -3.53 5.01 17.48
C ALA A 30 -4.40 4.42 16.36
N HIS A 31 -5.05 3.29 16.64
CA HIS A 31 -5.95 2.60 15.73
C HIS A 31 -7.20 3.41 15.38
N SER A 32 -7.75 4.18 16.33
CA SER A 32 -8.89 5.06 16.09
C SER A 32 -8.56 6.24 15.16
N LEU A 33 -7.33 6.75 15.20
CA LEU A 33 -6.89 7.88 14.36
C LEU A 33 -6.94 7.52 12.87
N TYR A 34 -6.63 6.27 12.52
CA TYR A 34 -6.76 5.78 11.14
C TYR A 34 -8.21 5.80 10.62
N THR A 35 -9.21 5.97 11.50
CA THR A 35 -10.62 5.99 11.08
C THR A 35 -11.15 7.37 10.70
N GLU A 36 -10.36 8.42 10.88
CA GLU A 36 -10.76 9.79 10.56
C GLU A 36 -10.12 10.29 9.27
N VAL A 37 -9.01 9.67 8.86
CA VAL A 37 -8.28 10.04 7.65
C VAL A 37 -8.99 9.50 6.41
N ILE A 38 -9.40 10.38 5.52
CA ILE A 38 -9.91 10.00 4.20
C ILE A 38 -8.69 9.70 3.31
N PRO A 39 -8.56 8.48 2.76
CA PRO A 39 -7.41 8.13 1.95
C PRO A 39 -7.41 8.88 0.61
N THR A 40 -6.22 9.24 0.13
CA THR A 40 -6.01 9.73 -1.24
C THR A 40 -6.48 8.67 -2.24
N ARG A 41 -7.17 9.12 -3.28
CA ARG A 41 -7.73 8.24 -4.31
C ARG A 41 -7.17 8.60 -5.67
N PHE A 42 -6.99 7.58 -6.50
CA PHE A 42 -6.53 7.70 -7.87
C PHE A 42 -7.65 7.25 -8.81
N ASN A 43 -7.93 8.04 -9.84
CA ASN A 43 -8.88 7.66 -10.88
C ASN A 43 -8.18 7.62 -12.23
N ARG A 44 -7.92 6.40 -12.72
CA ARG A 44 -7.27 6.17 -14.02
C ARG A 44 -8.12 6.66 -15.19
N GLN A 45 -9.46 6.54 -15.10
CA GLN A 45 -10.36 6.88 -16.20
C GLN A 45 -10.39 8.38 -16.45
N ARG A 46 -10.37 9.17 -15.36
CA ARG A 46 -10.30 10.63 -15.42
C ARG A 46 -8.86 11.17 -15.50
N ARG A 47 -7.84 10.31 -15.28
CA ARG A 47 -6.42 10.70 -15.10
C ARG A 47 -6.25 11.80 -14.07
N GLU A 48 -6.88 11.62 -12.90
CA GLU A 48 -6.88 12.57 -11.80
C GLU A 48 -6.60 11.90 -10.46
N VAL A 49 -6.13 12.69 -9.50
CA VAL A 49 -5.88 12.30 -8.11
C VAL A 49 -6.71 13.18 -7.19
N CYS A 50 -7.37 12.55 -6.22
CA CYS A 50 -8.20 13.22 -5.24
C CYS A 50 -7.48 13.30 -3.89
N PHE A 51 -7.21 14.52 -3.45
CA PHE A 51 -6.66 14.83 -2.13
C PHE A 51 -7.73 15.39 -1.21
N MET A 52 -7.62 15.04 0.07
CA MET A 52 -8.45 15.61 1.13
C MET A 52 -7.53 16.23 2.20
N PRO A 53 -7.17 17.53 2.07
CA PRO A 53 -6.36 18.20 3.08
C PRO A 53 -7.05 18.16 4.45
N GLN A 54 -6.25 18.11 5.51
CA GLN A 54 -6.78 18.06 6.87
C GLN A 54 -7.56 19.35 7.16
N GLY A 55 -8.85 19.24 7.48
CA GLY A 55 -9.72 20.39 7.77
C GLY A 55 -10.41 21.02 6.56
N ALA A 56 -10.10 20.58 5.33
CA ALA A 56 -10.86 21.01 4.15
C ALA A 56 -12.30 20.45 4.20
N GLN A 57 -13.27 21.19 3.63
CA GLN A 57 -14.65 20.70 3.48
C GLN A 57 -14.90 20.07 2.10
N ALA A 58 -14.09 20.42 1.10
CA ALA A 58 -14.20 19.93 -0.26
C ALA A 58 -12.93 19.16 -0.69
N PRO A 59 -13.08 18.07 -1.46
CA PRO A 59 -11.95 17.36 -2.05
C PRO A 59 -11.29 18.20 -3.15
N LEU A 60 -9.96 18.09 -3.26
CA LEU A 60 -9.19 18.69 -4.35
C LEU A 60 -8.92 17.63 -5.41
N PHE A 61 -9.33 17.91 -6.65
CA PHE A 61 -9.06 17.07 -7.81
C PHE A 61 -7.90 17.66 -8.61
N VAL A 62 -6.88 16.84 -8.86
CA VAL A 62 -5.63 17.27 -9.46
C VAL A 62 -5.36 16.41 -10.68
N PRO A 63 -5.04 17.01 -11.84
CA PRO A 63 -4.59 16.25 -13.01
C PRO A 63 -3.37 15.41 -12.67
N TRP A 64 -3.36 14.14 -13.09
CA TRP A 64 -2.26 13.21 -12.84
C TRP A 64 -0.90 13.74 -13.31
N GLU A 65 -0.88 14.44 -14.43
CA GLU A 65 0.35 14.99 -15.03
C GLU A 65 0.91 16.20 -14.28
N SER A 66 0.11 16.83 -13.41
CA SER A 66 0.56 17.91 -12.52
C SER A 66 1.07 17.40 -11.17
N LEU A 67 0.92 16.10 -10.88
CA LEU A 67 1.37 15.51 -9.64
C LEU A 67 2.90 15.39 -9.63
N CYS A 68 3.51 15.88 -8.54
CA CYS A 68 4.91 15.65 -8.27
C CYS A 68 5.05 14.47 -7.29
N ALA A 69 6.03 13.60 -7.52
CA ALA A 69 6.40 12.53 -6.61
C ALA A 69 7.90 12.59 -6.30
N TRP A 70 8.27 12.21 -5.08
CA TRP A 70 9.64 12.23 -4.61
C TRP A 70 9.93 11.08 -3.65
N VAL A 71 11.20 10.72 -3.58
CA VAL A 71 11.74 9.78 -2.59
C VAL A 71 12.72 10.54 -1.72
N VAL A 72 12.47 10.53 -0.41
CA VAL A 72 13.34 11.17 0.58
C VAL A 72 14.25 10.12 1.20
N GLN A 73 15.52 10.46 1.34
CA GLN A 73 16.45 9.74 2.21
C GLN A 73 16.97 10.72 3.26
N ALA A 74 16.69 10.43 4.53
CA ALA A 74 17.27 11.12 5.66
C ALA A 74 18.33 10.22 6.31
N GLN A 75 19.45 10.80 6.72
CA GLN A 75 20.53 10.10 7.43
C GLN A 75 20.91 10.88 8.69
N GLY A 76 20.84 10.22 9.84
CA GLY A 76 21.29 10.75 11.12
C GLY A 76 22.49 9.96 11.64
N GLY A 77 23.54 10.65 12.09
CA GLY A 77 24.67 10.03 12.78
C GLY A 77 24.51 10.15 14.29
N SER A 78 24.69 9.05 15.02
CA SER A 78 24.77 9.03 16.48
C SER A 78 26.06 8.33 16.93
N GLN A 79 26.39 8.42 18.22
CA GLN A 79 27.51 7.67 18.81
C GLN A 79 27.37 6.15 18.63
N TYR A 80 26.15 5.65 18.41
CA TYR A 80 25.83 4.24 18.21
C TYR A 80 25.73 3.83 16.73
N GLY A 81 26.03 4.74 15.80
CA GLY A 81 26.05 4.46 14.37
C GLY A 81 25.16 5.37 13.54
N VAL A 82 25.03 5.03 12.26
CA VAL A 82 24.30 5.80 11.25
C VAL A 82 22.91 5.21 11.05
N THR A 83 21.87 5.99 11.34
CA THR A 83 20.48 5.63 11.06
C THR A 83 20.06 6.26 9.74
N ARG A 84 19.46 5.45 8.86
CA ARG A 84 18.88 5.92 7.59
C ARG A 84 17.38 5.71 7.63
N GLN A 85 16.65 6.74 7.21
CA GLN A 85 15.20 6.70 7.04
C GLN A 85 14.89 7.02 5.59
N TYR A 86 13.92 6.32 5.03
CA TYR A 86 13.47 6.54 3.66
C TYR A 86 11.98 6.86 3.70
N GLY A 87 11.53 7.69 2.77
CA GLY A 87 10.11 8.01 2.62
C GLY A 87 9.76 8.19 1.15
N MET A 88 8.50 7.95 0.84
CA MET A 88 7.91 8.28 -0.46
C MET A 88 6.85 9.34 -0.23
N GLY A 89 6.88 10.36 -1.07
CA GLY A 89 5.95 11.48 -1.03
C GLY A 89 5.37 11.77 -2.40
N MET A 90 4.14 12.26 -2.41
CA MET A 90 3.50 12.80 -3.61
C MET A 90 2.61 13.97 -3.25
N GLY A 91 2.53 14.94 -4.14
CA GLY A 91 1.80 16.17 -3.89
C GLY A 91 1.82 17.14 -5.06
N PHE A 92 1.21 18.29 -4.83
CA PHE A 92 1.05 19.34 -5.83
C PHE A 92 1.00 20.70 -5.12
N TYR A 93 1.30 21.75 -5.87
CA TYR A 93 1.17 23.11 -5.38
C TYR A 93 -0.26 23.61 -5.60
N HIS A 94 -0.90 24.08 -4.53
CA HIS A 94 -2.22 24.71 -4.55
C HIS A 94 -2.15 26.00 -3.75
N GLU A 95 -2.50 27.13 -4.38
CA GLU A 95 -2.53 28.45 -3.72
C GLU A 95 -1.21 28.85 -3.01
N GLY A 96 -0.07 28.36 -3.50
CA GLY A 96 1.25 28.61 -2.92
C GLY A 96 1.65 27.65 -1.79
N GLU A 97 0.76 26.75 -1.37
CA GLU A 97 1.06 25.68 -0.40
C GLU A 97 1.25 24.33 -1.09
N LEU A 98 2.19 23.54 -0.57
CA LEU A 98 2.44 22.17 -1.04
C LEU A 98 1.52 21.20 -0.29
N VAL A 99 0.42 20.79 -0.94
CA VAL A 99 -0.43 19.72 -0.44
C VAL A 99 0.23 18.39 -0.77
N ARG A 100 0.58 17.61 0.26
CA ARG A 100 1.35 16.39 0.11
C ARG A 100 0.87 15.25 1.00
N VAL A 101 1.14 14.04 0.55
CA VAL A 101 1.05 12.81 1.33
C VAL A 101 2.42 12.17 1.33
N GLU A 102 2.94 11.92 2.53
CA GLU A 102 4.26 11.32 2.73
C GLU A 102 4.15 10.17 3.73
N PHE A 103 4.84 9.07 3.43
CA PHE A 103 4.91 7.92 4.32
C PHE A 103 6.32 7.34 4.37
N MET A 104 6.65 6.71 5.49
CA MET A 104 7.95 6.08 5.69
C MET A 104 8.03 4.73 4.96
N CYS A 105 9.21 4.45 4.41
CA CYS A 105 9.52 3.20 3.73
C CYS A 105 10.72 2.53 4.39
N ALA A 106 10.71 1.20 4.43
CA ALA A 106 11.81 0.42 5.03
C ALA A 106 13.11 0.45 4.20
N GLY A 107 13.07 0.95 2.96
CA GLY A 107 14.24 1.07 2.11
C GLY A 107 13.97 1.91 0.86
N MET A 108 15.04 2.47 0.27
CA MET A 108 14.95 3.23 -0.97
C MET A 108 14.34 2.43 -2.14
N PRO A 109 14.74 1.16 -2.40
CA PRO A 109 14.13 0.39 -3.48
C PRO A 109 12.62 0.20 -3.29
N LEU A 110 12.16 0.05 -2.04
CA LEU A 110 10.74 -0.05 -1.73
C LEU A 110 10.02 1.27 -1.99
N ALA A 111 10.58 2.42 -1.60
CA ALA A 111 9.99 3.72 -1.89
C ALA A 111 9.79 3.95 -3.41
N ILE A 112 10.79 3.58 -4.21
CA ILE A 112 10.71 3.62 -5.68
C ILE A 112 9.64 2.65 -6.17
N ALA A 113 9.58 1.43 -5.64
CA ALA A 113 8.58 0.43 -6.03
C ALA A 113 7.14 0.88 -5.71
N HIS A 114 6.90 1.61 -4.62
CA HIS A 114 5.58 2.18 -4.32
C HIS A 114 5.16 3.17 -5.41
N TRP A 115 6.08 4.06 -5.83
CA TRP A 115 5.80 4.97 -6.94
C TRP A 115 5.54 4.24 -8.26
N GLU A 116 6.39 3.27 -8.60
CA GLU A 116 6.21 2.47 -9.83
C GLU A 116 4.88 1.71 -9.81
N ALA A 117 4.42 1.20 -8.67
CA ALA A 117 3.12 0.55 -8.57
C ALA A 117 1.95 1.52 -8.86
N VAL A 118 2.00 2.74 -8.31
CA VAL A 118 0.99 3.77 -8.59
C VAL A 118 1.05 4.19 -10.06
N ARG A 119 2.24 4.43 -10.61
CA ARG A 119 2.45 4.79 -12.02
C ARG A 119 1.93 3.70 -12.94
N ALA A 120 2.24 2.43 -12.67
CA ALA A 120 1.81 1.29 -13.48
C ALA A 120 0.28 1.11 -13.48
N TYR A 121 -0.38 1.40 -12.35
CA TYR A 121 -1.84 1.46 -12.26
C TYR A 121 -2.44 2.62 -13.09
N MET A 122 -1.82 3.80 -13.06
CA MET A 122 -2.32 5.01 -13.74
C MET A 122 -2.04 5.03 -15.25
N GLU A 123 -0.90 4.48 -15.70
CA GLU A 123 -0.41 4.53 -17.09
C GLU A 123 -0.71 3.27 -17.91
N TYR A 124 -1.64 2.41 -17.43
CA TYR A 124 -2.12 1.23 -18.16
C TYR A 124 -1.11 0.07 -18.28
N GLU A 125 -0.16 -0.07 -17.36
CA GLU A 125 0.73 -1.25 -17.34
C GLU A 125 0.12 -2.43 -16.57
N VAL A 126 -0.75 -2.14 -15.60
CA VAL A 126 -1.43 -3.17 -14.79
C VAL A 126 -2.94 -3.03 -14.91
N HIS A 127 -3.58 -4.07 -15.45
CA HIS A 127 -5.01 -4.07 -15.73
C HIS A 127 -5.85 -4.87 -14.73
N ASP A 128 -5.26 -5.88 -14.09
CA ASP A 128 -5.97 -6.80 -13.21
C ASP A 128 -5.37 -6.80 -11.81
N LEU A 129 -6.22 -6.52 -10.82
CA LEU A 129 -5.84 -6.54 -9.41
C LEU A 129 -5.44 -7.95 -8.96
N LYS A 130 -6.13 -8.98 -9.50
CA LYS A 130 -5.87 -10.38 -9.14
C LYS A 130 -4.47 -10.80 -9.57
N SER A 131 -4.00 -10.36 -10.74
CA SER A 131 -2.63 -10.60 -11.21
C SER A 131 -1.54 -10.11 -10.24
N ILE A 132 -1.80 -9.04 -9.48
CA ILE A 132 -0.86 -8.52 -8.47
C ILE A 132 -1.03 -9.26 -7.14
N GLN A 133 -2.28 -9.39 -6.69
CA GLN A 133 -2.59 -9.84 -5.32
C GLN A 133 -2.53 -11.35 -5.15
N ASP A 134 -2.70 -12.12 -6.22
CA ASP A 134 -2.79 -13.57 -6.15
C ASP A 134 -1.77 -14.26 -7.08
N PRO A 135 -0.46 -14.08 -6.85
CA PRO A 135 0.57 -14.70 -7.69
C PRO A 135 0.56 -16.24 -7.60
N MET A 136 -0.16 -16.80 -6.63
CA MET A 136 -0.31 -18.24 -6.44
C MET A 136 -1.65 -18.77 -6.96
N ASP A 137 -2.51 -17.96 -7.59
CA ASP A 137 -3.85 -18.33 -8.07
C ASP A 137 -4.75 -19.01 -7.00
N LEU A 138 -4.56 -18.67 -5.73
CA LEU A 138 -5.31 -19.23 -4.59
C LEU A 138 -6.74 -18.71 -4.50
N GLN A 139 -7.07 -17.60 -5.15
CA GLN A 139 -8.43 -17.05 -5.21
C GLN A 139 -9.24 -17.71 -6.33
N GLY A 140 -10.42 -18.23 -5.98
CA GLY A 140 -11.38 -18.76 -6.94
C GLY A 140 -12.13 -17.65 -7.70
N PRO A 141 -12.98 -18.03 -8.69
CA PRO A 141 -13.74 -17.07 -9.49
C PRO A 141 -14.78 -16.24 -8.70
N ASN A 142 -15.32 -16.81 -7.61
CA ASN A 142 -16.35 -16.18 -6.79
C ASN A 142 -15.80 -15.64 -5.45
N ASP A 143 -14.48 -15.70 -5.26
CA ASP A 143 -13.89 -15.24 -4.01
C ASP A 143 -13.75 -13.72 -3.99
N PRO A 144 -13.82 -13.09 -2.81
CA PRO A 144 -13.52 -11.68 -2.67
C PRO A 144 -12.08 -11.35 -3.11
N PRO A 145 -11.81 -10.12 -3.57
CA PRO A 145 -10.48 -9.74 -4.06
C PRO A 145 -9.41 -9.64 -2.96
N HIS A 146 -9.79 -9.66 -1.68
CA HIS A 146 -8.86 -9.55 -0.54
C HIS A 146 -8.52 -10.93 0.00
N GLU A 147 -7.35 -11.09 0.63
CA GLU A 147 -7.00 -12.34 1.32
C GLU A 147 -7.91 -12.59 2.54
N GLY A 148 -8.19 -13.87 2.84
CA GLY A 148 -9.01 -14.24 3.99
C GLY A 148 -9.15 -15.74 4.21
N MET A 149 -10.24 -16.15 4.88
CA MET A 149 -10.48 -17.56 5.19
C MET A 149 -10.71 -18.41 3.94
N HIS A 150 -11.24 -17.82 2.88
CA HIS A 150 -11.42 -18.51 1.59
C HIS A 150 -10.06 -18.89 0.99
N THR A 151 -9.06 -18.00 1.02
CA THR A 151 -7.70 -18.27 0.56
C THR A 151 -7.09 -19.47 1.30
N PHE A 152 -7.27 -19.54 2.62
CA PHE A 152 -6.81 -20.68 3.41
C PHE A 152 -7.56 -21.98 3.09
N ARG A 153 -8.89 -21.92 2.88
CA ARG A 153 -9.69 -23.09 2.46
C ARG A 153 -9.24 -23.60 1.10
N ASN A 154 -8.97 -22.70 0.16
CA ASN A 154 -8.50 -23.03 -1.18
C ASN A 154 -7.08 -23.60 -1.15
N ALA A 155 -6.18 -23.02 -0.35
CA ALA A 155 -4.83 -23.54 -0.14
C ALA A 155 -4.86 -24.96 0.44
N ARG A 156 -5.74 -25.21 1.42
CA ARG A 156 -5.93 -26.55 2.00
C ARG A 156 -6.54 -27.54 1.01
N ALA A 157 -7.55 -27.13 0.25
CA ALA A 157 -8.14 -27.95 -0.80
C ALA A 157 -7.12 -28.31 -1.89
N ARG A 158 -6.30 -27.34 -2.30
CA ARG A 158 -5.18 -27.54 -3.22
C ARG A 158 -4.15 -28.49 -2.65
N LEU A 159 -3.77 -28.37 -1.38
CA LEU A 159 -2.86 -29.33 -0.74
C LEU A 159 -3.41 -30.76 -0.83
N HIS A 160 -4.67 -30.98 -0.45
CA HIS A 160 -5.28 -32.30 -0.51
C HIS A 160 -5.38 -32.85 -1.94
N ARG A 161 -5.64 -31.99 -2.92
CA ARG A 161 -5.61 -32.35 -4.34
C ARG A 161 -4.22 -32.83 -4.74
N ARG A 162 -3.17 -32.04 -4.45
CA ARG A 162 -1.77 -32.38 -4.78
C ARG A 162 -1.30 -33.68 -4.11
N ILE A 163 -1.77 -33.96 -2.89
CA ILE A 163 -1.48 -35.24 -2.21
C ILE A 163 -2.19 -36.40 -2.91
N ARG A 164 -3.46 -36.23 -3.32
CA ARG A 164 -4.23 -37.25 -4.05
C ARG A 164 -3.63 -37.56 -5.41
N GLU A 165 -3.19 -36.52 -6.12
CA GLU A 165 -2.56 -36.58 -7.44
C GLU A 165 -1.08 -37.03 -7.36
N LYS A 166 -0.56 -37.28 -6.15
CA LYS A 166 0.83 -37.67 -5.88
C LYS A 166 1.88 -36.66 -6.37
N GLU A 167 1.50 -35.41 -6.58
CA GLU A 167 2.43 -34.31 -6.86
C GLU A 167 3.31 -33.99 -5.64
N VAL A 168 2.73 -34.14 -4.43
CA VAL A 168 3.44 -33.92 -3.16
C VAL A 168 3.22 -35.09 -2.20
N GLY A 169 4.28 -35.46 -1.48
CA GLY A 169 4.23 -36.54 -0.49
C GLY A 169 3.55 -36.15 0.81
N TRP A 170 3.21 -37.14 1.63
CA TRP A 170 2.58 -36.94 2.95
C TRP A 170 3.43 -36.06 3.89
N VAL A 171 4.76 -36.14 3.79
CA VAL A 171 5.72 -35.32 4.56
C VAL A 171 5.51 -33.83 4.30
N TYR A 172 5.28 -33.44 3.04
CA TYR A 172 4.98 -32.06 2.68
C TYR A 172 3.67 -31.60 3.33
N GLY A 173 2.64 -32.45 3.31
CA GLY A 173 1.37 -32.17 3.99
C GLY A 173 1.53 -31.97 5.51
N PHE A 174 2.34 -32.81 6.15
CA PHE A 174 2.65 -32.66 7.58
C PHE A 174 3.31 -31.31 7.90
N PHE A 175 4.38 -30.95 7.17
CA PHE A 175 5.05 -29.67 7.39
C PHE A 175 4.19 -28.46 7.02
N TRP A 176 3.31 -28.59 6.03
CA TRP A 176 2.32 -27.56 5.73
C TRP A 176 1.41 -27.29 6.93
N TYR A 177 0.89 -28.33 7.57
CA TYR A 177 0.06 -28.16 8.77
C TYR A 177 0.85 -27.66 9.98
N LEU A 178 2.07 -28.15 10.20
CA LEU A 178 2.95 -27.67 11.26
C LEU A 178 3.23 -26.17 11.14
N TYR A 179 3.58 -25.71 9.93
CA TYR A 179 3.80 -24.29 9.64
C TYR A 179 2.57 -23.44 9.98
N HIS A 180 1.38 -23.90 9.62
CA HIS A 180 0.15 -23.17 9.93
C HIS A 180 -0.14 -23.17 11.43
N VAL A 181 0.08 -24.26 12.17
CA VAL A 181 -0.08 -24.26 13.64
C VAL A 181 0.88 -23.26 14.29
N MET A 182 2.14 -23.24 13.85
CA MET A 182 3.18 -22.31 14.34
C MET A 182 2.84 -20.83 14.04
N THR A 183 2.05 -20.56 13.00
CA THR A 183 1.64 -19.21 12.58
C THR A 183 0.20 -18.88 13.01
N PHE A 184 -0.28 -19.47 14.10
CA PHE A 184 -1.63 -19.24 14.66
C PHE A 184 -2.80 -19.68 13.76
N TRP A 185 -2.56 -20.67 12.91
CA TRP A 185 -3.54 -21.40 12.12
C TRP A 185 -4.43 -20.48 11.26
N THR A 186 -5.69 -20.28 11.65
CA THR A 186 -6.66 -19.45 10.94
C THR A 186 -6.82 -18.07 11.55
N LEU A 187 -6.14 -17.78 12.67
CA LEU A 187 -6.25 -16.50 13.35
C LEU A 187 -5.80 -15.33 12.44
N PRO A 188 -4.67 -15.39 11.70
CA PRO A 188 -4.28 -14.31 10.80
C PRO A 188 -5.35 -14.01 9.76
N ASN A 189 -5.90 -15.04 9.11
CA ASN A 189 -6.95 -14.88 8.09
C ASN A 189 -8.23 -14.26 8.66
N ARG A 190 -8.60 -14.60 9.90
CA ARG A 190 -9.75 -13.98 10.59
C ARG A 190 -9.48 -12.53 10.97
N LEU A 191 -8.26 -12.20 11.36
CA LEU A 191 -7.84 -10.83 11.65
C LEU A 191 -7.90 -9.96 10.39
N VAL A 192 -7.43 -10.47 9.25
CA VAL A 192 -7.54 -9.79 7.95
C VAL A 192 -9.00 -9.54 7.58
N GLU A 193 -9.87 -10.56 7.66
CA GLU A 193 -11.31 -10.35 7.37
C GLU A 193 -11.97 -9.35 8.33
N TRP A 194 -11.61 -9.38 9.61
CA TRP A 194 -12.09 -8.41 10.59
C TRP A 194 -11.63 -6.99 10.24
N GLU A 195 -10.37 -6.83 9.88
CA GLU A 195 -9.79 -5.56 9.47
C GLU A 195 -10.42 -5.02 8.19
N VAL A 196 -10.59 -5.84 7.15
CA VAL A 196 -11.26 -5.45 5.91
C VAL A 196 -12.70 -5.02 6.18
N LYS A 197 -13.46 -5.80 6.98
CA LYS A 197 -14.83 -5.42 7.38
C LYS A 197 -14.86 -4.11 8.15
N ARG A 198 -13.85 -3.86 9.00
CA ARG A 198 -13.71 -2.62 9.75
C ARG A 198 -13.40 -1.45 8.82
N ILE A 199 -12.41 -1.57 7.94
CA ILE A 199 -12.06 -0.55 6.93
C ILE A 199 -13.26 -0.24 6.05
N ALA A 200 -14.01 -1.25 5.61
CA ALA A 200 -15.23 -1.04 4.83
C ALA A 200 -16.31 -0.27 5.61
N LYS A 201 -16.44 -0.49 6.92
CA LYS A 201 -17.35 0.29 7.79
C LYS A 201 -16.85 1.71 8.03
N VAL A 202 -15.54 1.89 8.17
CA VAL A 202 -14.89 3.18 8.40
C VAL A 202 -14.91 4.05 7.14
N GLY A 203 -14.64 3.47 5.97
CA GLY A 203 -14.74 4.12 4.67
C GLY A 203 -16.19 4.49 4.29
N ARG A 204 -17.19 4.00 5.04
CA ARG A 204 -18.58 4.45 4.98
C ARG A 204 -18.88 5.67 5.86
N LYS A 205 -17.95 6.16 6.69
CA LYS A 205 -18.03 7.54 7.19
C LYS A 205 -18.09 8.43 5.95
N LYS A 206 -19.18 9.19 5.80
CA LYS A 206 -19.61 9.83 4.55
C LYS A 206 -18.42 10.47 3.82
N LEU A 207 -17.93 9.80 2.77
CA LEU A 207 -17.07 10.46 1.79
C LEU A 207 -17.84 11.67 1.27
N PRO A 208 -17.19 12.83 1.05
CA PRO A 208 -17.85 13.98 0.45
C PRO A 208 -18.56 13.57 -0.84
N GLU A 209 -19.76 14.08 -1.08
CA GLU A 209 -20.59 13.71 -2.24
C GLU A 209 -19.83 13.90 -3.57
N ALA A 210 -19.07 14.99 -3.68
CA ALA A 210 -18.20 15.26 -4.81
C ALA A 210 -17.17 14.14 -5.05
N MET A 211 -16.58 13.57 -3.99
CA MET A 211 -15.62 12.47 -4.11
C MET A 211 -16.30 11.16 -4.53
N GLN A 212 -17.54 10.93 -4.08
CA GLN A 212 -18.32 9.75 -4.48
C GLN A 212 -18.65 9.81 -5.97
N ALA A 213 -19.26 10.90 -6.43
CA ALA A 213 -19.59 11.10 -7.84
C ALA A 213 -18.34 11.05 -8.75
N TRP A 214 -17.21 11.60 -8.28
CA TRP A 214 -15.95 11.52 -9.00
C TRP A 214 -15.40 10.08 -9.10
N SER A 215 -15.65 9.24 -8.10
CA SER A 215 -15.18 7.85 -8.04
C SER A 215 -16.02 6.89 -8.90
N GLU A 216 -17.19 7.31 -9.38
CA GLU A 216 -18.03 6.49 -10.24
C GLU A 216 -17.37 6.26 -11.61
N SER A 217 -17.61 5.05 -12.14
CA SER A 217 -17.05 4.65 -13.43
C SER A 217 -17.67 5.46 -14.57
N ILE A 218 -16.83 6.02 -15.42
CA ILE A 218 -17.26 6.71 -16.65
C ILE A 218 -17.16 5.79 -17.88
N PRO A 219 -17.99 6.02 -18.91
CA PRO A 219 -17.91 5.30 -20.18
C PRO A 219 -16.52 5.41 -20.81
N GLU A 220 -16.08 4.36 -21.51
CA GLU A 220 -14.73 4.28 -22.12
C GLU A 220 -14.45 5.41 -23.10
N GLU A 221 -15.48 5.92 -23.78
CA GLU A 221 -15.38 7.03 -24.71
C GLU A 221 -14.96 8.35 -24.04
N GLN A 222 -15.23 8.48 -22.74
CA GLN A 222 -14.93 9.67 -21.95
C GLN A 222 -13.61 9.54 -21.18
N TRP A 223 -12.85 8.46 -21.37
CA TRP A 223 -11.60 8.28 -20.66
C TRP A 223 -10.56 9.31 -21.11
N ALA A 224 -9.99 10.00 -20.13
CA ALA A 224 -8.93 10.96 -20.37
C ALA A 224 -7.70 10.25 -20.93
N LYS A 225 -7.11 10.85 -21.97
CA LYS A 225 -5.89 10.37 -22.61
C LYS A 225 -4.69 11.17 -22.09
N PRO A 226 -3.47 10.59 -22.14
CA PRO A 226 -2.25 11.35 -21.87
C PRO A 226 -2.17 12.58 -22.76
N SER A 227 -1.64 13.69 -22.23
CA SER A 227 -1.49 14.92 -23.02
C SER A 227 -0.53 14.72 -24.20
N GLU A 228 -0.73 15.51 -25.26
CA GLU A 228 0.16 15.50 -26.43
C GLU A 228 1.60 15.88 -26.04
N GLU A 229 1.76 16.79 -25.07
CA GLU A 229 3.04 17.17 -24.51
C GLU A 229 3.72 15.97 -23.85
N LEU A 230 3.03 15.25 -22.95
CA LEU A 230 3.60 14.08 -22.27
C LEU A 230 4.04 13.00 -23.28
N ILE A 231 3.22 12.74 -24.31
CA ILE A 231 3.56 11.77 -25.36
C ILE A 231 4.80 12.24 -26.14
N ARG A 232 4.83 13.52 -26.56
CA ARG A 232 5.97 14.11 -27.29
C ARG A 232 7.26 14.03 -26.48
N LEU A 233 7.24 14.44 -25.22
CA LEU A 233 8.41 14.41 -24.34
C LEU A 233 8.87 12.97 -24.08
N GLY A 234 7.93 12.06 -23.84
CA GLY A 234 8.23 10.64 -23.65
C GLY A 234 8.93 10.03 -24.87
N GLN A 235 8.48 10.34 -26.09
CA GLN A 235 9.15 9.92 -27.31
C GLN A 235 10.56 10.50 -27.45
N ARG A 236 10.74 11.79 -27.12
CA ARG A 236 12.04 12.47 -27.18
C ARG A 236 13.05 11.88 -26.19
N VAL A 237 12.62 11.59 -24.96
CA VAL A 237 13.44 10.91 -23.94
C VAL A 237 13.85 9.52 -24.42
N LYS A 238 12.90 8.73 -24.96
CA LYS A 238 13.19 7.38 -25.49
C LYS A 238 14.21 7.43 -26.64
N ALA A 239 14.03 8.34 -27.59
CA ALA A 239 14.95 8.52 -28.71
C ALA A 239 16.36 8.93 -28.25
N LEU A 240 16.47 9.86 -27.30
CA LEU A 240 17.77 10.27 -26.75
C LEU A 240 18.44 9.16 -25.95
N LYS A 241 17.67 8.37 -25.17
CA LYS A 241 18.21 7.22 -24.44
C LYS A 241 18.74 6.14 -25.36
N GLN A 242 18.04 5.86 -26.47
CA GLN A 242 18.51 4.91 -27.49
C GLN A 242 19.80 5.39 -28.15
N ARG A 243 19.91 6.68 -28.48
CA ARG A 243 21.13 7.27 -29.06
C ARG A 243 22.30 7.32 -28.07
N ARG A 244 22.03 7.52 -26.78
CA ARG A 244 23.04 7.71 -25.72
C ARG A 244 22.77 6.78 -24.53
N PRO A 245 22.96 5.45 -24.68
CA PRO A 245 22.55 4.48 -23.65
C PRO A 245 23.35 4.62 -22.34
N ARG A 246 24.62 5.01 -22.42
CA ARG A 246 25.51 5.15 -21.24
C ARG A 246 25.24 6.39 -20.40
N ARG A 247 24.46 7.35 -20.90
CA ARG A 247 24.17 8.58 -20.16
C ARG A 247 23.13 8.34 -19.08
N ALA A 248 23.29 9.04 -17.95
CA ALA A 248 22.34 9.01 -16.85
C ALA A 248 20.96 9.48 -17.32
N ILE A 249 19.91 8.82 -16.84
CA ILE A 249 18.53 9.10 -17.27
C ILE A 249 18.08 10.49 -16.82
N THR A 250 18.53 10.94 -15.64
CA THR A 250 18.26 12.28 -15.09
C THR A 250 18.77 13.39 -16.00
N ASP A 251 19.96 13.21 -16.57
CA ASP A 251 20.54 14.20 -17.49
C ASP A 251 19.77 14.26 -18.81
N ILE A 252 19.27 13.12 -19.28
CA ILE A 252 18.44 13.05 -20.49
C ILE A 252 17.12 13.77 -20.26
N PHE A 253 16.43 13.51 -19.13
CA PHE A 253 15.22 14.24 -18.76
C PHE A 253 15.50 15.75 -18.66
N ALA A 254 16.55 16.16 -17.94
CA ALA A 254 16.89 17.57 -17.78
C ALA A 254 17.23 18.27 -19.11
N GLU A 255 17.80 17.57 -20.09
CA GLU A 255 18.03 18.11 -21.44
C GLU A 255 16.74 18.28 -22.23
N VAL A 256 15.84 17.28 -22.17
CA VAL A 256 14.54 17.34 -22.84
C VAL A 256 13.71 18.50 -22.31
N TYR A 257 13.54 18.60 -20.99
CA TYR A 257 12.74 19.68 -20.39
C TYR A 257 13.35 21.07 -20.60
N ARG A 258 14.68 21.21 -20.62
CA ARG A 258 15.32 22.50 -20.94
C ARG A 258 15.12 22.94 -22.39
N SER A 259 14.82 22.01 -23.29
CA SER A 259 14.65 22.30 -24.72
C SER A 259 13.21 22.64 -25.12
N GLU A 260 12.30 22.68 -24.15
CA GLU A 260 10.87 23.01 -24.32
C GLU A 260 10.54 24.44 -23.86
N HIS A 261 11.42 25.06 -23.07
CA HIS A 261 11.37 26.46 -22.65
C HIS A 261 12.34 27.31 -23.48
#